data_AF-A0A6M3LLS0-F1
#
_entry.id   AF-A0A6M3LLS0-F1
#
_cell.length_a   1.000
_cell.length_b   1.000
_cell.length_c   1.000
_cell.angle_alpha   90.00
_cell.angle_beta   90.00
_cell.angle_gamma   90.00
#
_symmetry.space_group_name_H-M   'P 1'
#
loop_
_entity.id
_entity.type
_entity.pdbx_description
1 polymer ?
#
loop_
_entity_poly.entity_id
_entity_poly.type
_entity_poly.pdbx_seq_one_letter_code
_entity_poly.pdbx_strand_id
1 'polypeptide(L)' 'MLQDDSPMPFGKYKGDKMINVPASYLLWLYNENKCNKNVRDYIEDNLDVLKMEVKK' A
#
# COMPACT_ATOMS: atom_id res chain seq x y z
N MET A 1 10.37 8.52 -1.25
CA MET A 1 9.66 7.24 -1.43
C MET A 1 9.10 6.83 -0.08
N LEU A 2 7.88 6.32 -0.01
CA LEU A 2 7.36 5.75 1.24
C LEU A 2 8.11 4.44 1.52
N GLN A 3 8.27 4.12 2.79
CA GLN A 3 8.90 2.90 3.28
C GLN A 3 7.96 2.18 4.25
N ASP A 4 8.30 0.95 4.62
CA ASP A 4 7.52 0.10 5.54
C ASP A 4 7.15 0.79 6.86
N ASP A 5 8.05 1.62 7.37
CA ASP A 5 7.89 2.40 8.60
C ASP A 5 7.12 3.71 8.43
N SER A 6 6.90 4.13 7.19
CA SER A 6 6.21 5.37 6.88
C SER A 6 4.74 5.27 7.24
N PRO A 7 4.14 6.32 7.83
CA PRO A 7 2.73 6.33 8.13
C PRO A 7 1.90 6.48 6.86
N MET A 8 0.80 5.74 6.77
CA MET A 8 -0.15 5.80 5.69
C MET A 8 -0.75 7.22 5.64
N PRO A 9 -0.67 7.92 4.50
CA PRO A 9 -1.05 9.32 4.40
C PRO A 9 -2.57 9.59 4.48
N PHE A 10 -3.41 8.61 4.12
CA PHE A 10 -4.87 8.76 4.04
C PHE A 10 -5.60 7.41 4.13
N GLY A 11 -6.93 7.47 4.14
CA GLY A 11 -7.80 6.29 4.12
C GLY A 11 -8.07 5.72 5.51
N LYS A 12 -8.48 4.45 5.55
CA LYS A 12 -8.88 3.76 6.79
C LYS A 12 -7.71 3.54 7.75
N TYR A 13 -6.52 3.32 7.21
CA TYR A 13 -5.29 3.04 7.95
C TYR A 13 -4.42 4.28 8.16
N LYS A 14 -4.99 5.48 8.06
CA LYS A 14 -4.23 6.73 8.16
C LYS A 14 -3.46 6.79 9.49
N GLY A 15 -2.14 6.99 9.40
CA GLY A 15 -1.24 7.01 10.55
C GLY A 15 -0.62 5.66 10.92
N ASP A 16 -1.16 4.55 10.40
CA ASP A 16 -0.55 3.23 10.54
C ASP A 16 0.65 3.09 9.60
N LYS A 17 1.64 2.30 10.01
CA LYS A 17 2.80 2.00 9.16
C LYS A 17 2.38 1.25 7.90
N MET A 18 3.02 1.53 6.76
CA MET A 18 2.72 0.86 5.48
C MET A 18 2.77 -0.68 5.60
N ILE A 19 3.71 -1.21 6.37
CA ILE A 19 3.83 -2.67 6.62
C ILE A 19 2.64 -3.27 7.39
N ASN A 20 1.93 -2.46 8.17
CA ASN A 20 0.75 -2.90 8.90
C ASN A 20 -0.52 -2.82 8.03
N VAL A 21 -0.45 -2.15 6.88
CA VAL A 21 -1.59 -2.01 5.97
C VAL A 21 -1.72 -3.32 5.18
N PRO A 22 -2.91 -3.95 5.16
CA PRO A 22 -3.12 -5.17 4.39
C PRO A 22 -2.79 -4.99 2.91
N ALA A 23 -2.06 -5.93 2.33
CA ALA A 23 -1.73 -5.93 0.91
C ALA A 23 -2.96 -5.87 0.00
N SER A 24 -4.07 -6.51 0.40
CA SER A 24 -5.34 -6.44 -0.31
C SER A 24 -5.92 -5.03 -0.36
N TYR A 25 -5.76 -4.23 0.70
CA TYR A 25 -6.19 -2.84 0.74
C TYR A 25 -5.33 -1.95 -0.15
N LEU A 26 -4.01 -2.16 -0.14
CA LEU A 26 -3.08 -1.45 -1.01
C LEU A 26 -3.37 -1.74 -2.49
N LEU A 27 -3.53 -3.02 -2.86
CA LEU A 27 -3.90 -3.39 -4.23
C LEU A 27 -5.27 -2.84 -4.65
N TRP A 28 -6.25 -2.81 -3.73
CA TRP A 28 -7.54 -2.18 -3.98
C TRP A 28 -7.41 -0.68 -4.26
N LEU A 29 -6.62 0.05 -3.45
CA LEU A 29 -6.34 1.47 -3.68
C LEU A 29 -5.68 1.74 -5.03
N TYR A 30 -4.73 0.87 -5.41
CA TYR A 30 -4.04 0.94 -6.70
C TYR A 30 -4.99 0.72 -7.88
N ASN A 31 -5.84 -0.30 -7.81
CA ASN A 31 -6.82 -0.61 -8.85
C ASN A 31 -7.89 0.48 -9.01
N GLU A 32 -8.33 1.07 -7.90
CA GLU A 32 -9.30 2.17 -7.87
C GLU A 32 -8.69 3.53 -8.24
N ASN A 33 -7.38 3.58 -8.48
CA ASN A 33 -6.62 4.82 -8.70
C ASN A 33 -6.84 5.86 -7.57
N LYS A 34 -7.09 5.39 -6.35
CA LYS A 34 -7.28 6.19 -5.12
C LYS A 34 -5.98 6.37 -4.34
N CYS A 35 -4.85 5.92 -4.89
CA CYS A 35 -3.53 6.11 -4.31
C CYS A 35 -2.88 7.43 -4.77
N ASN A 36 -2.30 8.21 -3.86
CA ASN A 36 -1.40 9.30 -4.22
C ASN A 36 -0.13 8.75 -4.89
N LYS A 37 0.58 9.60 -5.65
CA LYS A 37 1.85 9.24 -6.32
C LYS A 37 2.81 8.48 -5.40
N ASN A 38 3.04 8.98 -4.18
CA ASN A 38 3.93 8.34 -3.21
C ASN A 38 3.49 6.93 -2.80
N VAL A 39 2.18 6.69 -2.67
CA VAL A 39 1.62 5.37 -2.32
C VAL A 39 1.66 4.45 -3.53
N ARG A 40 1.41 4.99 -4.72
CA ARG A 40 1.51 4.26 -5.99
C ARG A 40 2.93 3.73 -6.18
N ASP A 41 3.93 4.59 -6.05
CA ASP A 41 5.33 4.21 -6.21
C ASP A 41 5.71 3.09 -5.23
N TYR A 42 5.29 3.19 -3.96
CA TYR A 42 5.50 2.12 -2.97
C TYR A 42 4.81 0.80 -3.36
N ILE A 43 3.57 0.85 -3.85
CA ILE A 43 2.84 -0.34 -4.27
C ILE A 43 3.48 -0.95 -5.52
N GLU A 44 3.96 -0.14 -6.45
CA GLU A 44 4.67 -0.60 -7.66
C GLU A 44 6.00 -1.27 -7.30
N ASP A 45 6.77 -0.68 -6.39
CA ASP A 45 8.03 -1.25 -5.88
C ASP A 45 7.82 -2.59 -5.15
N ASN A 46 6.67 -2.77 -4.50
CA ASN A 46 6.33 -3.97 -3.71
C ASN A 46 5.27 -4.85 -4.36
N LEU A 47 4.90 -4.62 -5.62
CA LEU A 47 3.69 -5.17 -6.24
C LEU A 47 3.66 -6.70 -6.24
N ASP A 48 4.83 -7.30 -6.50
CA ASP A 48 4.98 -8.76 -6.56
C ASP A 48 4.77 -9.40 -5.19
N VAL A 49 5.33 -8.81 -4.14
CA VAL A 49 5.18 -9.26 -2.75
C VAL A 49 3.73 -9.12 -2.31
N LEU A 50 3.12 -7.95 -2.55
CA LEU A 50 1.73 -7.67 -2.20
C LEU A 50 0.76 -8.65 -2.89
N LYS A 51 1.00 -8.97 -4.17
CA LYS A 51 0.20 -9.97 -4.90
C LYS A 51 0.37 -11.38 -4.36
N MET A 52 1.57 -11.74 -3.90
CA MET A 52 1.83 -13.04 -3.28
C MET A 52 1.14 -13.17 -1.92
N GLU A 53 1.14 -12.12 -1.11
CA GLU A 53 0.46 -12.10 0.20
C GLU A 53 -1.06 -12.24 0.09
N VAL A 54 -1.68 -11.63 -0.93
CA VAL A 54 -3.14 -11.70 -1.13
C VAL A 54 -3.59 -13.06 -1.67
N LYS A 55 -2.71 -13.82 -2.30
CA LYS A 55 -3.01 -15.17 -2.80
C LYS A 55 -2.82 -16.27 -1.75
N LYS A 56 -2.22 -15.96 -0.60
CA LYS A 56 -2.03 -16.88 0.52
C LYS A 56 -3.29 -16.96 1.37
#